data_AF-A0A3B8VAW0-F1
#
_entry.id   AF-A0A3B8VAW0-F1
#
_cell.length_a   1.000
_cell.length_b   1.000
_cell.length_c   1.000
_cell.angle_alpha   90.00
_cell.angle_beta   90.00
_cell.angle_gamma   90.00
#
_symmetry.space_group_name_H-M   'P 1'
#
loop_
_entity.id
_entity.type
_entity.pdbx_description
1 polymer ?
#
loop_
_entity_poly.entity_id
_entity_poly.type
_entity_poly.pdbx_seq_one_letter_code
_entity_poly.pdbx_strand_id
1 'polypeptide(L)'
;QDFMYACADIPEDDEKWVANTLKECEYQIKRLRNHPSLVYWCGGNEKTGTYGLQISKGDYFVDCILSGLVRTLDPTRPFARQSPCSITDVGNDLTSGESHYNSFEATLSTYPATGKTAITQYRKLVAKKVVAFASECAVLGPNSEETDKKIYPPDKLWPLNEVWEDRMMDNPYAGIVIPF
;
A
#
# COMPACT_ATOMS: atom_id res chain seq x y z
N GLN A 1 -2.83 10.93 5.97
CA GLN A 1 -3.98 10.98 5.04
C GLN A 1 -3.41 11.06 3.65
N ASP A 2 -3.69 10.03 2.87
CA ASP A 2 -3.24 9.96 1.49
C ASP A 2 -4.14 10.82 0.61
N PHE A 3 -3.54 11.46 -0.38
CA PHE A 3 -4.29 11.78 -1.60
C PHE A 3 -4.58 10.48 -2.34
N MET A 4 -5.69 10.44 -3.07
CA MET A 4 -6.27 9.20 -3.60
C MET A 4 -5.58 8.71 -4.87
N TYR A 5 -4.26 8.52 -4.81
CA TYR A 5 -3.44 7.89 -5.84
C TYR A 5 -2.82 6.62 -5.27
N ALA A 6 -2.90 5.52 -6.01
CA ALA A 6 -2.39 4.23 -5.56
C ALA A 6 -1.86 3.39 -6.73
N CYS A 7 -0.67 2.80 -6.59
CA CYS A 7 -0.10 1.76 -7.44
C CYS A 7 -0.11 2.06 -8.95
N ALA A 8 -0.01 3.34 -9.32
CA ALA A 8 -0.02 3.80 -10.71
C ALA A 8 0.79 5.09 -10.86
N ASP A 9 1.18 5.39 -12.09
CA ASP A 9 1.78 6.68 -12.44
C ASP A 9 0.71 7.78 -12.50
N ILE A 10 1.13 9.02 -12.26
CA ILE A 10 0.26 10.19 -12.32
C ILE A 10 0.43 10.88 -13.69
N PRO A 11 -0.67 11.16 -14.42
CA PRO A 11 -0.62 11.75 -15.76
C PRO A 11 -0.44 13.27 -15.66
N GLU A 12 0.73 13.70 -15.19
CA GLU A 12 1.04 15.12 -14.98
C GLU A 12 1.20 15.93 -16.27
N ASP A 13 1.35 15.25 -17.42
CA ASP A 13 1.39 15.83 -18.76
C ASP A 13 -0.01 16.11 -19.36
N ASP A 14 -1.08 15.58 -18.76
CA ASP A 14 -2.45 15.89 -19.15
C ASP A 14 -2.98 17.11 -18.37
N GLU A 15 -2.93 18.28 -19.01
CA GLU A 15 -3.41 19.54 -18.42
C GLU A 15 -4.87 19.48 -17.95
N LYS A 16 -5.75 18.75 -18.65
CA LYS A 16 -7.16 18.64 -18.26
C LYS A 16 -7.30 17.79 -17.00
N TRP A 17 -6.54 16.71 -16.92
CA TRP A 17 -6.47 15.89 -15.72
C TRP A 17 -5.93 16.71 -14.55
N VAL A 18 -4.80 17.41 -14.71
CA VAL A 18 -4.20 18.25 -13.67
C VAL A 18 -5.18 19.32 -13.21
N ALA A 19 -5.83 20.05 -14.11
CA ALA A 19 -6.79 21.10 -13.76
C ALA A 19 -8.03 20.58 -13.02
N ASN A 20 -8.49 19.36 -13.33
CA ASN A 20 -9.57 18.72 -12.61
C ASN A 20 -9.14 18.28 -11.20
N THR A 21 -8.02 17.57 -11.14
CA THR A 21 -7.46 17.00 -9.92
C THR A 21 -7.03 18.06 -8.90
N LEU A 22 -6.51 19.21 -9.37
CA LEU A 22 -6.18 20.35 -8.50
C LEU A 22 -7.39 20.83 -7.68
N LYS A 23 -8.57 20.86 -8.30
CA LYS A 23 -9.81 21.27 -7.62
C LYS A 23 -10.17 20.30 -6.50
N GLU A 24 -9.98 19.00 -6.74
CA GLU A 24 -10.17 17.97 -5.72
C GLU A 24 -9.17 18.15 -4.58
N CYS A 25 -7.88 18.27 -4.88
CA CYS A 25 -6.82 18.40 -3.87
C CYS A 25 -7.06 19.61 -2.96
N GLU A 26 -7.34 20.78 -3.55
CA GLU A 26 -7.66 21.99 -2.78
C GLU A 26 -8.89 21.81 -1.90
N TYR A 27 -9.95 21.23 -2.44
CA TYR A 27 -11.19 20.97 -1.71
C TYR A 27 -10.92 20.06 -0.51
N GLN A 28 -10.21 18.94 -0.71
CA GLN A 28 -9.94 17.98 0.36
C GLN A 28 -9.09 18.58 1.47
N ILE A 29 -8.05 19.36 1.14
CA ILE A 29 -7.23 20.03 2.17
C ILE A 29 -8.09 21.01 2.96
N LYS A 30 -8.83 21.90 2.30
CA LYS A 30 -9.68 22.90 2.96
C LYS A 30 -10.75 22.25 3.83
N ARG A 31 -11.31 21.13 3.39
CA ARG A 31 -12.34 20.35 4.12
C ARG A 31 -11.76 19.68 5.36
N LEU A 32 -10.56 19.11 5.29
CA LEU A 32 -10.00 18.25 6.34
C LEU A 32 -9.05 18.96 7.32
N ARG A 33 -8.45 20.10 6.95
CA ARG A 33 -7.40 20.78 7.75
C ARG A 33 -7.79 21.18 9.18
N ASN A 34 -9.07 21.30 9.48
CA ASN A 34 -9.56 21.65 10.82
C ASN A 34 -9.79 20.42 11.73
N HIS A 35 -9.51 19.20 11.25
CA HIS A 35 -9.65 17.98 12.07
C HIS A 35 -8.36 17.68 12.83
N PRO A 36 -8.35 17.69 14.18
CA PRO A 36 -7.13 17.42 14.96
C PRO A 36 -6.66 15.97 14.87
N SER A 37 -7.52 15.04 14.43
CA SER A 37 -7.15 13.65 14.16
C SER A 37 -6.27 13.50 12.92
N LEU A 38 -6.30 14.48 12.01
CA LEU A 38 -5.36 14.53 10.91
C LEU A 38 -4.01 14.97 11.46
N VAL A 39 -2.95 14.21 11.20
CA VAL A 39 -1.60 14.50 11.75
C VAL A 39 -0.51 14.64 10.68
N TYR A 40 -0.73 14.10 9.48
CA TYR A 40 0.14 14.31 8.31
C TYR A 40 -0.61 14.06 7.00
N TRP A 41 -0.11 14.67 5.92
CA TRP A 41 -0.54 14.42 4.54
C TRP A 41 0.48 13.53 3.83
N CYS A 42 0.00 12.65 2.96
CA CYS A 42 0.80 11.74 2.15
C CYS A 42 0.39 11.90 0.69
N GLY A 43 1.33 11.99 -0.24
CA GLY A 43 1.04 12.17 -1.66
C GLY A 43 0.40 10.97 -2.34
N GLY A 44 0.39 9.77 -1.74
CA GLY A 44 -0.30 8.59 -2.26
C GLY A 44 0.38 7.27 -1.86
N ASN A 45 -0.18 6.16 -2.34
CA ASN A 45 0.27 4.79 -2.06
C ASN A 45 1.08 4.22 -3.24
N GLU A 46 2.31 3.80 -2.99
CA GLU A 46 3.13 2.97 -3.87
C GLU A 46 3.13 3.37 -5.34
N LYS A 47 3.32 4.67 -5.63
CA LYS A 47 3.41 5.15 -7.03
C LYS A 47 4.46 4.34 -7.80
N THR A 48 4.20 4.06 -9.08
CA THR A 48 5.11 3.29 -9.93
C THR A 48 6.54 3.84 -9.85
N GLY A 49 7.52 2.95 -9.71
CA GLY A 49 8.94 3.30 -9.58
C GLY A 49 9.47 3.33 -8.14
N THR A 50 8.63 3.61 -7.15
CA THR A 50 9.02 3.77 -5.73
C THR A 50 9.40 2.45 -5.06
N TYR A 51 8.68 1.39 -5.40
CA TYR A 51 8.93 0.03 -4.88
C TYR A 51 9.84 -0.79 -5.80
N GLY A 52 9.81 -0.53 -7.12
CA GLY A 52 10.41 -1.40 -8.15
C GLY A 52 11.58 -0.83 -8.95
N LEU A 53 12.11 0.36 -8.61
CA LEU A 53 13.17 1.04 -9.38
C LEU A 53 12.83 1.16 -10.88
N GLN A 54 11.58 1.45 -11.18
CA GLN A 54 11.06 1.61 -12.54
C GLN A 54 11.02 3.08 -12.97
N ILE A 55 10.85 3.30 -14.29
CA ILE A 55 10.57 4.64 -14.81
C ILE A 55 9.31 5.16 -14.12
N SER A 56 9.41 6.38 -13.59
CA SER A 56 8.41 7.05 -12.77
C SER A 56 7.85 8.24 -13.53
N LYS A 57 6.53 8.45 -13.49
CA LYS A 57 5.87 9.70 -13.90
C LYS A 57 5.05 10.28 -12.75
N GLY A 58 4.88 11.60 -12.74
CA GLY A 58 4.08 12.28 -11.71
C GLY A 58 4.88 12.93 -10.60
N ASP A 59 6.22 12.87 -10.66
CA ASP A 59 7.07 13.33 -9.57
C ASP A 59 6.98 14.84 -9.39
N TYR A 60 6.86 15.60 -10.49
CA TYR A 60 6.66 17.04 -10.39
C TYR A 60 5.30 17.37 -9.76
N PHE A 61 4.24 16.64 -10.14
CA PHE A 61 2.93 16.81 -9.54
C PHE A 61 2.95 16.57 -8.02
N VAL A 62 3.62 15.51 -7.56
CA VAL A 62 3.67 15.21 -6.12
C VAL A 62 4.61 16.16 -5.38
N ASP A 63 5.84 16.32 -5.85
CA ASP A 63 6.91 17.01 -5.12
C ASP A 63 6.75 18.52 -5.15
N CYS A 64 6.15 19.08 -6.20
CA CYS A 64 5.96 20.52 -6.34
C CYS A 64 4.50 20.94 -6.13
N ILE A 65 3.56 20.32 -6.85
CA ILE A 65 2.17 20.78 -6.85
C ILE A 65 1.45 20.39 -5.56
N LEU A 66 1.38 19.10 -5.22
CA LEU A 66 0.70 18.63 -4.01
C LEU A 66 1.37 19.14 -2.74
N SER A 67 2.71 19.05 -2.68
CA SER A 67 3.45 19.55 -1.52
C SER A 67 3.25 21.06 -1.31
N GLY A 68 3.22 21.84 -2.40
CA GLY A 68 2.97 23.27 -2.38
C GLY A 68 1.55 23.61 -1.93
N LEU A 69 0.55 22.87 -2.41
CA LEU A 69 -0.84 23.02 -1.98
C LEU A 69 -1.01 22.77 -0.48
N VAL A 70 -0.45 21.66 0.04
CA VAL A 70 -0.52 21.35 1.47
C VAL A 70 0.18 22.42 2.30
N ARG A 71 1.41 22.81 1.94
CA ARG A 71 2.15 23.86 2.65
C ARG A 71 1.43 25.21 2.65
N THR A 72 0.62 25.49 1.63
CA THR A 72 -0.14 26.74 1.52
C THR A 72 -1.46 26.67 2.29
N LEU A 73 -2.20 25.58 2.15
CA LEU A 73 -3.57 25.47 2.64
C LEU A 73 -3.68 24.84 4.03
N ASP A 74 -2.69 24.04 4.45
CA ASP A 74 -2.57 23.45 5.78
C ASP A 74 -1.09 23.44 6.25
N PRO A 75 -0.52 24.62 6.55
CA PRO A 75 0.89 24.73 6.98
C PRO A 75 1.18 24.11 8.35
N THR A 76 0.16 23.62 9.06
CA THR A 76 0.29 23.10 10.43
C THR A 76 0.75 21.65 10.50
N ARG A 77 0.82 20.96 9.35
CA ARG A 77 1.10 19.52 9.26
C ARG A 77 2.19 19.23 8.22
N PRO A 78 2.99 18.16 8.45
CA PRO A 78 3.97 17.72 7.47
C PRO A 78 3.30 17.04 6.26
N PHE A 79 4.04 17.03 5.15
CA PHE A 79 3.72 16.31 3.93
C PHE A 79 4.81 15.30 3.63
N ALA A 80 4.43 14.04 3.43
CA ALA A 80 5.28 12.99 2.87
C ALA A 80 4.95 12.80 1.39
N ARG A 81 5.97 12.58 0.56
CA ARG A 81 5.82 12.39 -0.89
C ARG A 81 4.85 11.26 -1.23
N GLN A 82 4.95 10.13 -0.54
CA GLN A 82 4.15 8.93 -0.77
C GLN A 82 4.39 7.93 0.36
N SER A 83 3.73 6.78 0.32
CA SER A 83 4.04 5.63 1.17
C SER A 83 4.32 4.40 0.30
N PRO A 84 5.50 3.74 0.39
CA PRO A 84 6.59 4.04 1.30
C PRO A 84 7.42 5.28 0.89
N CYS A 85 7.98 5.98 1.88
CA CYS A 85 8.95 7.05 1.67
C CYS A 85 10.21 6.89 2.52
N SER A 86 11.34 7.28 1.93
CA SER A 86 12.65 7.25 2.56
C SER A 86 13.40 8.57 2.30
N ILE A 87 14.56 8.75 2.94
CA ILE A 87 15.45 9.90 2.68
C ILE A 87 16.42 9.65 1.52
N THR A 88 16.42 8.44 0.95
CA THR A 88 17.27 8.04 -0.16
C THR A 88 16.47 8.03 -1.46
N ASP A 89 17.14 7.76 -2.58
CA ASP A 89 16.47 7.63 -3.88
C ASP A 89 15.60 6.36 -3.98
N VAL A 90 15.69 5.46 -2.99
CA VAL A 90 14.91 4.22 -2.93
C VAL A 90 13.71 4.42 -2.01
N GLY A 91 12.50 4.43 -2.56
CA GLY A 91 11.28 4.73 -1.81
C GLY A 91 11.03 3.84 -0.60
N ASN A 92 11.32 2.54 -0.71
CA ASN A 92 11.20 1.55 0.36
C ASN A 92 12.56 1.16 0.99
N ASP A 93 13.46 2.13 1.17
CA ASP A 93 14.74 1.90 1.85
C ASP A 93 14.51 1.57 3.34
N LEU A 94 14.90 0.36 3.74
CA LEU A 94 14.66 -0.14 5.10
C LEU A 94 15.42 0.63 6.19
N THR A 95 16.40 1.46 5.81
CA THR A 95 17.25 2.21 6.75
C THR A 95 16.72 3.60 7.10
N SER A 96 15.65 4.09 6.44
CA SER A 96 15.13 5.43 6.67
C SER A 96 13.64 5.58 6.35
N GLY A 97 13.01 6.61 6.91
CA GLY A 97 11.61 6.91 6.66
C GLY A 97 10.68 5.80 7.14
N GLU A 98 9.82 5.33 6.25
CA GLU A 98 8.88 4.23 6.52
C GLU A 98 8.91 3.17 5.41
N SER A 99 8.39 1.99 5.74
CA SER A 99 8.47 0.84 4.86
C SER A 99 7.16 0.06 4.81
N HIS A 100 6.85 -0.36 3.59
CA HIS A 100 5.84 -1.39 3.32
C HIS A 100 6.55 -2.74 3.40
N TYR A 101 6.33 -3.46 4.50
CA TYR A 101 7.08 -4.66 4.79
C TYR A 101 6.27 -5.71 5.54
N ASN A 102 6.23 -6.92 5.00
CA ASN A 102 5.74 -8.11 5.68
C ASN A 102 6.64 -9.33 5.37
N SER A 103 6.39 -10.44 6.06
CA SER A 103 7.08 -11.72 5.78
C SER A 103 6.15 -12.80 5.23
N PHE A 104 4.91 -12.47 4.86
CA PHE A 104 3.92 -13.45 4.44
C PHE A 104 4.39 -14.23 3.21
N GLU A 105 4.76 -13.57 2.12
CA GLU A 105 5.30 -14.27 0.94
C GLU A 105 6.58 -15.06 1.24
N ALA A 106 7.49 -14.50 2.05
CA ALA A 106 8.70 -15.20 2.47
C ALA A 106 8.40 -16.47 3.30
N THR A 107 7.25 -16.55 3.97
CA THR A 107 6.79 -17.77 4.64
C THR A 107 6.14 -18.78 3.69
N LEU A 108 5.69 -18.35 2.52
CA LEU A 108 5.13 -19.23 1.48
C LEU A 108 6.24 -19.87 0.62
N SER A 109 7.33 -19.15 0.33
CA SER A 109 8.41 -19.65 -0.55
C SER A 109 9.26 -20.79 0.02
N THR A 110 9.18 -21.07 1.32
CA THR A 110 9.89 -22.19 1.97
C THR A 110 9.28 -23.57 1.70
N TYR A 111 8.21 -23.61 0.90
CA TYR A 111 7.33 -24.77 0.70
C TYR A 111 7.89 -25.91 -0.17
N PRO A 112 9.19 -25.95 -0.55
CA PRO A 112 9.80 -27.26 -0.81
C PRO A 112 10.97 -27.62 0.12
N ALA A 113 11.58 -26.69 0.84
CA ALA A 113 12.80 -26.98 1.61
C ALA A 113 12.55 -27.62 2.99
N THR A 114 11.36 -27.46 3.57
CA THR A 114 11.12 -27.80 4.99
C THR A 114 9.92 -28.72 5.26
N GLY A 115 9.08 -29.00 4.25
CA GLY A 115 7.90 -29.87 4.39
C GLY A 115 6.86 -29.38 5.41
N LYS A 116 6.93 -28.12 5.86
CA LYS A 116 6.01 -27.49 6.81
C LYS A 116 5.68 -26.07 6.37
N THR A 117 4.48 -25.60 6.69
CA THR A 117 4.09 -24.19 6.55
C THR A 117 5.07 -23.29 7.32
N ALA A 118 5.87 -22.47 6.65
CA ALA A 118 6.78 -21.56 7.35
C ALA A 118 6.10 -20.32 7.90
N ILE A 119 4.76 -20.27 7.96
CA ILE A 119 4.06 -19.28 8.79
C ILE A 119 4.55 -19.36 10.25
N THR A 120 4.96 -20.54 10.70
CA THR A 120 5.63 -20.75 12.01
C THR A 120 6.96 -19.99 12.15
N GLN A 121 7.62 -19.67 11.02
CA GLN A 121 8.83 -18.86 10.95
C GLN A 121 8.55 -17.36 10.78
N TYR A 122 7.30 -16.91 10.66
CA TYR A 122 6.95 -15.51 10.38
C TYR A 122 7.69 -14.54 11.29
N ARG A 123 7.65 -14.74 12.62
CA ARG A 123 8.34 -13.90 13.60
C ARG A 123 9.86 -13.88 13.38
N LYS A 124 10.46 -15.03 13.05
CA LYS A 124 11.90 -15.13 12.77
C LYS A 124 12.27 -14.38 11.50
N LEU A 125 11.40 -14.37 10.48
CA LEU A 125 11.65 -13.67 9.23
C LEU A 125 11.47 -12.15 9.39
N VAL A 126 10.41 -11.70 10.08
CA VAL A 126 10.21 -10.28 10.41
C VAL A 126 11.40 -9.73 11.21
N ALA A 127 11.89 -10.49 12.20
CA ALA A 127 13.02 -10.06 13.04
C ALA A 127 14.34 -9.88 12.27
N LYS A 128 14.48 -10.41 11.03
CA LYS A 128 15.68 -10.21 10.21
C LYS A 128 15.75 -8.83 9.57
N LYS A 129 14.62 -8.11 9.45
CA LYS A 129 14.57 -6.80 8.80
C LYS A 129 13.91 -5.81 9.75
N VAL A 130 14.75 -5.04 10.43
CA VAL A 130 14.31 -3.96 11.29
C VAL A 130 14.11 -2.72 10.43
N VAL A 131 12.90 -2.19 10.41
CA VAL A 131 12.54 -0.93 9.74
C VAL A 131 12.27 0.14 10.79
N ALA A 132 12.47 1.40 10.43
CA ALA A 132 12.23 2.52 11.35
C ALA A 132 10.73 2.69 11.67
N PHE A 133 9.88 2.56 10.67
CA PHE A 133 8.43 2.64 10.78
C PHE A 133 7.77 1.73 9.74
N ALA A 134 6.93 0.79 10.17
CA ALA A 134 6.16 -0.06 9.27
C ALA A 134 4.77 0.57 9.06
N SER A 135 4.58 1.25 7.94
CA SER A 135 3.33 1.89 7.52
C SER A 135 2.34 0.88 6.95
N GLU A 136 2.85 -0.17 6.30
CA GLU A 136 2.04 -1.29 5.82
C GLU A 136 2.70 -2.64 6.17
N CYS A 137 1.88 -3.56 6.70
CA CYS A 137 2.21 -4.98 6.82
C CYS A 137 0.93 -5.81 6.72
N ALA A 138 0.96 -6.90 5.95
CA ALA A 138 -0.22 -7.72 5.71
C ALA A 138 0.07 -9.21 5.86
N VAL A 139 -0.93 -9.93 6.38
CA VAL A 139 -1.01 -11.39 6.41
C VAL A 139 -2.43 -11.74 5.98
N LEU A 140 -2.58 -12.62 4.98
CA LEU A 140 -3.90 -13.09 4.58
C LEU A 140 -4.48 -14.03 5.64
N GLY A 141 -5.78 -13.89 5.90
CA GLY A 141 -6.53 -14.76 6.80
C GLY A 141 -7.97 -14.93 6.28
N PRO A 142 -8.64 -16.02 6.67
CA PRO A 142 -10.03 -16.22 6.31
C PRO A 142 -10.92 -15.16 7.00
N ASN A 143 -12.14 -14.98 6.48
CA ASN A 143 -13.15 -14.22 7.20
C ASN A 143 -13.60 -15.00 8.44
N SER A 144 -14.51 -14.39 9.21
CA SER A 144 -15.29 -15.14 10.19
C SER A 144 -16.24 -16.11 9.49
N GLU A 145 -16.56 -17.22 10.16
CA GLU A 145 -17.55 -18.20 9.68
C GLU A 145 -18.91 -17.53 9.38
N GLU A 146 -19.29 -16.51 10.16
CA GLU A 146 -20.52 -15.75 9.94
C GLU A 146 -20.52 -15.02 8.60
N THR A 147 -19.40 -14.39 8.23
CA THR A 147 -19.25 -13.73 6.92
C THR A 147 -19.24 -14.78 5.81
N ASP A 148 -18.52 -15.88 5.99
CA ASP A 148 -18.44 -16.94 4.99
C ASP A 148 -19.82 -17.54 4.67
N LYS A 149 -20.67 -17.78 5.69
CA LYS A 149 -22.06 -18.24 5.51
C LYS A 149 -22.96 -17.25 4.77
N LYS A 150 -22.60 -15.97 4.71
CA LYS A 150 -23.34 -14.93 3.96
C LYS A 150 -22.91 -14.83 2.51
N ILE A 151 -21.64 -15.10 2.21
CA ILE A 151 -21.06 -14.91 0.88
C ILE A 151 -20.97 -16.22 0.07
N TYR A 152 -20.93 -17.37 0.74
CA TYR A 152 -20.85 -18.68 0.11
C TYR A 152 -22.15 -19.49 0.25
N PRO A 153 -22.53 -20.27 -0.78
CA PRO A 153 -23.58 -21.27 -0.64
C PRO A 153 -23.26 -22.29 0.47
N PRO A 154 -24.26 -22.79 1.23
CA PRO A 154 -24.02 -23.72 2.34
C PRO A 154 -23.26 -25.00 1.96
N ASP A 155 -23.48 -25.51 0.75
CA ASP A 155 -22.82 -26.70 0.19
C ASP A 155 -21.40 -26.42 -0.36
N LYS A 156 -20.99 -25.14 -0.39
CA LYS A 156 -19.69 -24.68 -0.88
C LYS A 156 -18.78 -24.11 0.22
N LEU A 157 -19.21 -24.16 1.49
CA LEU A 157 -18.42 -23.68 2.62
C LEU A 157 -17.17 -24.52 2.86
N TRP A 158 -17.23 -25.83 2.61
CA TRP A 158 -16.10 -26.73 2.81
C TRP A 158 -16.27 -28.03 2.00
N PRO A 159 -15.20 -28.59 1.39
CA PRO A 159 -13.83 -28.04 1.30
C PRO A 159 -13.72 -26.80 0.40
N LEU A 160 -12.56 -26.15 0.42
CA LEU A 160 -12.23 -25.07 -0.53
C LEU A 160 -12.43 -25.56 -1.97
N ASN A 161 -12.94 -24.68 -2.82
CA ASN A 161 -13.43 -25.02 -4.16
C ASN A 161 -13.38 -23.77 -5.08
N GLU A 162 -13.92 -23.87 -6.30
CA GLU A 162 -13.89 -22.82 -7.31
C GLU A 162 -14.48 -21.48 -6.85
N VAL A 163 -15.42 -21.50 -5.90
CA VAL A 163 -16.00 -20.27 -5.36
C VAL A 163 -15.02 -19.55 -4.44
N TRP A 164 -14.17 -20.30 -3.73
CA TRP A 164 -13.11 -19.70 -2.92
C TRP A 164 -12.00 -19.10 -3.78
N GLU A 165 -11.67 -19.76 -4.88
CA GLU A 165 -10.71 -19.26 -5.88
C GLU A 165 -11.22 -17.95 -6.52
N ASP A 166 -12.48 -17.90 -6.95
CA ASP A 166 -13.11 -16.66 -7.49
C ASP A 166 -13.08 -15.49 -6.51
N ARG A 167 -13.22 -15.75 -5.20
CA ARG A 167 -13.24 -14.72 -4.15
C ARG A 167 -11.86 -14.37 -3.61
N MET A 168 -10.82 -15.07 -4.03
CA MET A 168 -9.45 -14.76 -3.66
C MET A 168 -8.84 -13.85 -4.72
N MET A 169 -8.46 -12.64 -4.32
CA MET A 169 -7.71 -11.72 -5.17
C MET A 169 -6.22 -11.93 -4.92
N ASP A 170 -5.51 -12.43 -5.93
CA ASP A 170 -4.05 -12.51 -5.87
C ASP A 170 -3.42 -11.12 -6.08
N ASN A 171 -2.27 -10.90 -5.47
CA ASN A 171 -1.50 -9.69 -5.67
C ASN A 171 -0.78 -9.79 -7.03
N PRO A 172 -1.05 -8.91 -8.01
CA PRO A 172 -0.43 -8.98 -9.34
C PRO A 172 1.09 -8.80 -9.31
N TYR A 173 1.65 -8.32 -8.20
CA TYR A 173 3.08 -8.16 -7.97
C TYR A 173 3.69 -9.25 -7.09
N ALA A 174 2.91 -10.24 -6.64
CA ALA A 174 3.41 -11.32 -5.77
C ALA A 174 4.49 -12.14 -6.47
N GLY A 175 5.55 -12.48 -5.73
CA GLY A 175 6.59 -13.37 -6.23
C GLY A 175 6.18 -14.85 -6.23
N ILE A 176 5.01 -15.17 -5.69
CA ILE A 176 4.51 -16.52 -5.47
C ILE A 176 3.02 -16.54 -5.79
N VAL A 177 2.64 -17.41 -6.73
CA VAL A 177 1.23 -17.71 -6.99
C VAL A 177 0.74 -18.62 -5.88
N ILE A 178 -0.35 -18.23 -5.21
CA ILE A 178 -0.97 -19.06 -4.17
C ILE A 178 -1.79 -20.16 -4.87
N PRO A 179 -1.40 -21.44 -4.76
CA PRO A 179 -2.20 -22.50 -5.35
C PRO A 179 -3.48 -22.68 -4.51
N PHE A 180 -4.62 -22.52 -5.15
CA PHE A 180 -5.91 -22.99 -4.64
C PHE A 180 -6.23 -24.37 -5.24
#